data_AF-A0A212FKX7-F1
#
_entry.id   AF-A0A212FKX7-F1
#
_cell.length_a   1.000
_cell.length_b   1.000
_cell.length_c   1.000
_cell.angle_alpha   90.00
_cell.angle_beta   90.00
_cell.angle_gamma   90.00
#
_symmetry.space_group_name_H-M   'P 1'
#
loop_
_entity.id
_entity.type
_entity.pdbx_description
1 polymer ?
#
loop_
_entity_poly.entity_id
_entity_poly.type
_entity_poly.pdbx_seq_one_letter_code
_entity_poly.pdbx_strand_id
1 'polypeptide(L)'
;MSALLTADWFHLDSYYRKFDLYNMVWSMDEGLGNMIVSGAQYGGPIAVVRDRKQFVRIVTTAKPVITIYNCVGNIISKILWNNGVLIHMGWSDGEQLLCIQESGDVLIYDMFGAYQKTFSLGQEVRDTKVCKAQLFSNPHGKGLAVITTTNRIFLLSNVSEPKIRTVPEIPRANEPISCWCVISSDPRVAPNIAVLVCRDKEVYRCQLGESRPILMRPDITNAFTLILTIVPSDNGRHVALFTDSGFLWLGSSDFKSKYCEIDTEYIKQPKELLWCGSQAVIAHWDDTMCIYGLNGTSVKYPYDGPFHLIQESDCVRVISEMTHELIQKVPVVVEKIFRINSTAPGSYLVEASKQFQLTIVNFKLAHSLYIKYCASHNREALRKVYVQEDDFHGQATTHVRDAIEQSNPGSVEASLISARECYRKGRNDLGVSICEEARKLCKQQSSLQETYGESFVGLSLHDTVKKLLEQGEIKLADKLRSEYRMPDKRYWWLRILVMADNYKWDDLEKFSKSKKSPCGYEPFVDACLKYGKNDEALKYLSKCRDDIKVKYYVKAEFYEEAAQVAFEQKDESALLFVQNKCPSCNLNSSL
;
A
#
# COMPACT_ATOMS: atom_id res chain seq x y z
N MET A 1 -8.36 8.12 30.49
CA MET A 1 -8.07 8.23 29.05
C MET A 1 -6.73 7.56 28.65
N SER A 2 -5.71 7.44 29.52
CA SER A 2 -4.54 6.58 29.22
C SER A 2 -4.94 5.11 29.01
N ALA A 3 -6.02 4.67 29.66
CA ALA A 3 -6.62 3.34 29.49
C ALA A 3 -6.96 2.97 28.04
N LEU A 4 -7.25 3.95 27.15
CA LEU A 4 -7.51 3.69 25.72
C LEU A 4 -6.21 3.45 24.93
N LEU A 5 -5.09 4.07 25.35
CA LEU A 5 -3.78 3.97 24.69
C LEU A 5 -2.98 2.74 25.13
N THR A 6 -3.40 2.11 26.22
CA THR A 6 -2.82 0.87 26.76
C THR A 6 -3.83 -0.28 26.73
N ALA A 7 -4.97 -0.11 26.06
CA ALA A 7 -6.05 -1.11 26.02
C ALA A 7 -5.61 -2.40 25.31
N ASP A 8 -4.73 -2.24 24.33
CA ASP A 8 -4.10 -3.30 23.56
C ASP A 8 -2.89 -3.92 24.27
N TRP A 9 -2.53 -3.44 25.47
CA TRP A 9 -1.36 -3.95 26.20
C TRP A 9 -1.75 -5.11 27.11
N PHE A 10 -0.89 -6.12 27.13
CA PHE A 10 -0.95 -7.23 28.07
C PHE A 10 0.42 -7.43 28.70
N HIS A 11 0.43 -8.00 29.90
CA HIS A 11 1.65 -8.16 30.69
C HIS A 11 2.12 -9.61 30.68
N LEU A 12 3.38 -9.83 30.30
CA LEU A 12 4.11 -11.09 30.49
C LEU A 12 5.22 -10.86 31.53
N ASP A 13 6.47 -10.89 31.11
CA ASP A 13 7.62 -10.40 31.91
C ASP A 13 7.88 -8.90 31.69
N SER A 14 7.30 -8.37 30.61
CA SER A 14 7.23 -6.95 30.28
C SER A 14 5.92 -6.70 29.52
N TYR A 15 5.59 -5.43 29.26
CA TYR A 15 4.41 -5.11 28.47
C TYR A 15 4.61 -5.47 27.00
N TYR A 16 3.65 -6.21 26.47
CA TYR A 16 3.47 -6.46 25.04
C TYR A 16 2.15 -5.83 24.60
N ARG A 17 1.98 -5.66 23.30
CA ARG A 17 0.72 -5.23 22.72
C ARG A 17 0.36 -6.04 21.49
N LYS A 18 -0.94 -6.25 21.28
CA LYS A 18 -1.53 -6.89 20.09
C LYS A 18 -2.57 -5.94 19.52
N PHE A 19 -2.39 -5.54 18.26
CA PHE A 19 -3.30 -4.59 17.61
C PHE A 19 -3.43 -4.87 16.10
N ASP A 20 -4.56 -4.48 15.53
CA ASP A 20 -4.87 -4.67 14.12
C ASP A 20 -4.10 -3.66 13.26
N LEU A 21 -3.48 -4.14 12.19
CA LEU A 21 -2.88 -3.31 11.13
C LEU A 21 -3.86 -3.08 9.99
N TYR A 22 -4.49 -4.17 9.50
CA TYR A 22 -5.40 -4.12 8.36
C TYR A 22 -6.57 -5.08 8.54
N ASN A 23 -7.72 -4.68 8.01
CA ASN A 23 -8.77 -5.62 7.64
C ASN A 23 -8.42 -6.21 6.27
N MET A 24 -8.39 -7.53 6.18
CA MET A 24 -7.98 -8.23 4.98
C MET A 24 -9.06 -8.13 3.89
N VAL A 25 -8.62 -7.90 2.65
CA VAL A 25 -9.50 -7.79 1.48
C VAL A 25 -9.26 -8.88 0.43
N TRP A 26 -8.40 -9.86 0.71
CA TRP A 26 -8.17 -10.97 -0.21
C TRP A 26 -9.42 -11.84 -0.37
N SER A 27 -9.59 -12.37 -1.58
CA SER A 27 -10.58 -13.40 -1.88
C SER A 27 -9.83 -14.67 -2.23
N MET A 28 -9.79 -15.60 -1.27
CA MET A 28 -9.13 -16.90 -1.42
C MET A 28 -10.16 -18.00 -1.65
N ASP A 29 -10.05 -18.71 -2.77
CA ASP A 29 -10.97 -19.81 -3.10
C ASP A 29 -10.89 -20.99 -2.09
N GLU A 30 -9.69 -21.25 -1.56
CA GLU A 30 -9.40 -22.39 -0.68
C GLU A 30 -9.12 -22.00 0.78
N GLY A 31 -9.22 -20.71 1.11
CA GLY A 31 -8.84 -20.16 2.41
C GLY A 31 -7.36 -20.33 2.76
N LEU A 32 -7.01 -20.02 4.01
CA LEU A 32 -5.63 -20.13 4.51
C LEU A 32 -5.26 -21.51 5.03
N GLY A 33 -6.23 -22.33 5.45
CA GLY A 33 -5.97 -23.53 6.26
C GLY A 33 -5.01 -24.56 5.63
N ASN A 34 -4.97 -24.64 4.29
CA ASN A 34 -4.12 -25.57 3.55
C ASN A 34 -2.99 -24.86 2.77
N MET A 35 -2.57 -23.67 3.23
CA MET A 35 -1.59 -22.85 2.53
C MET A 35 -0.25 -22.82 3.27
N ILE A 36 0.82 -22.68 2.50
CA ILE A 36 2.13 -22.26 2.97
C ILE A 36 2.19 -20.74 2.77
N VAL A 37 2.40 -20.01 3.87
CA VAL A 37 2.46 -18.55 3.89
C VAL A 37 3.87 -18.11 4.25
N SER A 38 4.42 -17.17 3.49
CA SER A 38 5.70 -16.55 3.80
C SER A 38 5.66 -15.05 3.54
N GLY A 39 5.96 -14.24 4.55
CA GLY A 39 6.04 -12.80 4.40
C GLY A 39 7.47 -12.30 4.29
N ALA A 40 7.68 -11.30 3.43
CA ALA A 40 8.90 -10.52 3.39
C ALA A 40 9.00 -9.68 4.67
N GLN A 41 10.22 -9.52 5.19
CA GLN A 41 10.46 -8.78 6.42
C GLN A 41 10.09 -7.29 6.28
N TYR A 42 10.05 -6.58 7.41
CA TYR A 42 9.80 -5.14 7.48
C TYR A 42 8.43 -4.72 6.93
N GLY A 43 7.44 -5.61 7.04
CA GLY A 43 6.09 -5.37 6.56
C GLY A 43 5.96 -5.47 5.03
N GLY A 44 6.88 -6.18 4.37
CA GLY A 44 6.84 -6.46 2.95
C GLY A 44 5.76 -7.49 2.55
N PRO A 45 5.69 -7.83 1.24
CA PRO A 45 4.65 -8.67 0.64
C PRO A 45 4.55 -10.08 1.21
N ILE A 46 3.41 -10.72 0.99
CA ILE A 46 3.07 -12.06 1.49
C ILE A 46 2.93 -13.00 0.29
N ALA A 47 3.76 -14.03 0.22
CA ALA A 47 3.65 -15.10 -0.78
C ALA A 47 2.88 -16.29 -0.19
N VAL A 48 1.93 -16.81 -0.96
CA VAL A 48 1.04 -17.89 -0.56
C VAL A 48 1.01 -18.97 -1.64
N VAL A 49 1.13 -20.23 -1.25
CA VAL A 49 1.02 -21.38 -2.15
C VAL A 49 0.36 -22.54 -1.44
N ARG A 50 -0.45 -23.33 -2.15
CA ARG A 50 -1.11 -24.51 -1.58
C ARG A 50 -0.10 -25.53 -1.06
N ASP A 51 -0.29 -25.98 0.18
CA ASP A 51 0.46 -27.08 0.76
C ASP A 51 0.00 -28.41 0.15
N ARG A 52 0.90 -29.05 -0.61
CA ARG A 52 0.63 -30.36 -1.24
C ARG A 52 0.87 -31.54 -0.33
N LYS A 53 1.47 -31.34 0.86
CA LYS A 53 1.66 -32.41 1.85
C LYS A 53 0.36 -32.72 2.58
N GLN A 54 -0.60 -31.81 2.59
CA GLN A 54 -1.91 -32.01 3.19
C GLN A 54 -2.85 -32.74 2.22
N PHE A 55 -3.46 -33.83 2.67
CA PHE A 55 -4.38 -34.63 1.88
C PHE A 55 -5.71 -33.88 1.70
N VAL A 56 -6.03 -33.50 0.45
CA VAL A 56 -7.32 -32.92 0.11
C VAL A 56 -7.89 -33.64 -1.12
N ARG A 57 -9.21 -33.74 -1.21
CA ARG A 57 -9.93 -34.34 -2.34
C ARG A 57 -9.78 -33.46 -3.59
N ILE A 58 -8.82 -33.78 -4.45
CA ILE A 58 -8.54 -33.04 -5.68
C ILE A 58 -9.56 -33.43 -6.77
N VAL A 59 -10.22 -32.45 -7.38
CA VAL A 59 -11.09 -32.63 -8.57
C VAL A 59 -10.28 -32.52 -9.87
N THR A 60 -9.13 -31.83 -9.87
CA THR A 60 -8.22 -31.70 -11.04
C THR A 60 -6.77 -31.49 -10.64
N THR A 61 -5.83 -32.15 -11.32
CA THR A 61 -4.36 -32.03 -11.14
C THR A 61 -3.83 -30.69 -11.67
N ALA A 62 -4.16 -29.57 -11.01
CA ALA A 62 -3.67 -28.25 -11.40
C ALA A 62 -2.18 -28.07 -10.99
N LYS A 63 -1.41 -27.32 -11.79
CA LYS A 63 -0.04 -26.90 -11.41
C LYS A 63 -0.10 -25.94 -10.22
N PRO A 64 0.88 -25.93 -9.31
CA PRO A 64 0.86 -25.03 -8.16
C PRO A 64 0.98 -23.58 -8.63
N VAL A 65 0.28 -22.67 -7.95
CA VAL A 65 0.33 -21.24 -8.21
C VAL A 65 0.79 -20.56 -6.93
N ILE A 66 1.90 -19.84 -7.01
CA ILE A 66 2.35 -18.96 -5.92
C ILE A 66 1.70 -17.60 -6.16
N THR A 67 0.89 -17.13 -5.22
CA THR A 67 0.27 -15.81 -5.29
C THR A 67 0.97 -14.87 -4.33
N ILE A 68 1.39 -13.71 -4.82
CA ILE A 68 2.00 -12.64 -4.02
C ILE A 68 0.92 -11.61 -3.74
N TYR A 69 0.73 -11.30 -2.46
CA TYR A 69 -0.19 -10.30 -1.95
C TYR A 69 0.57 -9.13 -1.31
N ASN A 70 -0.02 -7.95 -1.32
CA ASN A 70 0.38 -6.88 -0.41
C ASN A 70 -0.17 -7.16 1.01
N CYS A 71 0.20 -6.33 1.98
CA CYS A 71 -0.17 -6.52 3.39
C CYS A 71 -1.68 -6.39 3.71
N VAL A 72 -2.49 -5.86 2.79
CA VAL A 72 -3.95 -5.75 2.95
C VAL A 72 -4.68 -6.92 2.29
N GLY A 73 -3.98 -7.75 1.50
CA GLY A 73 -4.56 -8.87 0.77
C GLY A 73 -4.90 -8.57 -0.70
N ASN A 74 -4.44 -7.46 -1.28
CA ASN A 74 -4.54 -7.29 -2.73
C ASN A 74 -3.47 -8.12 -3.44
N ILE A 75 -3.86 -8.80 -4.51
CA ILE A 75 -2.93 -9.57 -5.35
C ILE A 75 -2.00 -8.60 -6.07
N ILE A 76 -0.69 -8.81 -5.89
CA ILE A 76 0.37 -8.15 -6.66
C ILE A 76 0.62 -8.97 -7.94
N SER A 77 0.82 -10.28 -7.79
CA SER A 77 1.08 -11.17 -8.94
C SER A 77 0.80 -12.64 -8.64
N LYS A 78 0.78 -13.45 -9.70
CA LYS A 78 0.63 -14.91 -9.64
C LYS A 78 1.73 -15.58 -10.48
N ILE A 79 2.48 -16.49 -9.87
CA ILE A 79 3.53 -17.27 -10.51
C ILE A 79 3.01 -18.70 -10.70
N LEU A 80 2.86 -19.12 -11.95
CA LEU A 80 2.55 -20.52 -12.27
C LEU A 80 3.80 -21.37 -12.07
N TRP A 81 3.84 -22.19 -11.04
CA TRP A 81 5.00 -23.00 -10.71
C TRP A 81 5.08 -24.23 -11.62
N ASN A 82 6.06 -24.24 -12.51
CA ASN A 82 6.36 -25.33 -13.44
C ASN A 82 7.74 -25.96 -13.21
N ASN A 83 8.48 -25.52 -12.19
CA ASN A 83 9.88 -25.88 -11.99
C ASN A 83 10.03 -26.92 -10.87
N GLY A 84 9.71 -28.18 -11.17
CA GLY A 84 9.92 -29.30 -10.23
C GLY A 84 9.13 -29.19 -8.91
N VAL A 85 9.58 -29.93 -7.89
CA VAL A 85 8.96 -29.95 -6.56
C VAL A 85 9.49 -28.80 -5.72
N LEU A 86 8.59 -27.92 -5.27
CA LEU A 86 8.90 -26.82 -4.34
C LEU A 86 9.01 -27.36 -2.91
N ILE A 87 10.18 -27.18 -2.28
CA ILE A 87 10.45 -27.62 -0.90
C ILE A 87 10.17 -26.51 0.11
N HIS A 88 10.60 -25.29 -0.20
CA HIS A 88 10.46 -24.14 0.69
C HIS A 88 10.39 -22.84 -0.10
N MET A 89 9.74 -21.84 0.46
CA MET A 89 9.65 -20.48 -0.06
C MET A 89 9.92 -19.48 1.05
N GLY A 90 10.62 -18.39 0.72
CA GLY A 90 10.69 -17.23 1.59
C GLY A 90 11.44 -16.09 0.93
N TRP A 91 11.84 -15.09 1.71
CA TRP A 91 12.27 -13.82 1.15
C TRP A 91 13.72 -13.49 1.49
N SER A 92 14.41 -12.82 0.56
CA SER A 92 15.70 -12.18 0.82
C SER A 92 15.51 -10.87 1.61
N ASP A 93 16.62 -10.30 2.06
CA ASP A 93 16.70 -8.96 2.65
C ASP A 93 16.38 -7.84 1.65
N GLY A 94 16.55 -8.10 0.35
CA GLY A 94 16.15 -7.22 -0.76
C GLY A 94 14.74 -7.48 -1.29
N GLU A 95 13.84 -8.09 -0.50
CA GLU A 95 12.44 -8.40 -0.87
C GLU A 95 12.30 -9.26 -2.14
N GLN A 96 13.28 -10.11 -2.42
CA GLN A 96 13.20 -11.08 -3.51
C GLN A 96 12.62 -12.40 -2.99
N LEU A 97 11.65 -12.95 -3.73
CA LEU A 97 11.08 -14.24 -3.43
C LEU A 97 12.04 -15.35 -3.84
N LEU A 98 12.44 -16.17 -2.89
CA LEU A 98 13.29 -17.34 -3.03
C LEU A 98 12.44 -18.60 -3.03
N CYS A 99 12.55 -19.41 -4.08
CA CYS A 99 11.86 -20.69 -4.20
C CYS A 99 12.90 -21.82 -4.30
N ILE A 100 12.94 -22.68 -3.28
CA ILE A 100 13.93 -23.76 -3.15
C ILE A 100 13.33 -25.07 -3.65
N GLN A 101 14.02 -25.74 -4.57
CA GLN A 101 13.59 -27.01 -5.17
C GLN A 101 14.20 -28.24 -4.53
N GLU A 102 13.55 -29.40 -4.76
CA GLU A 102 14.09 -30.73 -4.43
C GLU A 102 15.45 -30.98 -5.11
N SER A 103 15.68 -30.47 -6.32
CA SER A 103 16.96 -30.59 -7.04
C SER A 103 18.11 -29.78 -6.43
N GLY A 104 17.84 -28.91 -5.45
CA GLY A 104 18.79 -27.95 -4.92
C GLY A 104 18.95 -26.68 -5.77
N ASP A 105 18.10 -26.46 -6.78
CA ASP A 105 18.07 -25.20 -7.49
C ASP A 105 17.22 -24.17 -6.72
N VAL A 106 17.69 -22.92 -6.66
CA VAL A 106 17.04 -21.80 -5.97
C VAL A 106 16.68 -20.74 -6.99
N LEU A 107 15.38 -20.54 -7.20
CA LEU A 107 14.85 -19.53 -8.13
C LEU A 107 14.55 -18.26 -7.38
N ILE A 108 14.92 -17.13 -7.98
CA ILE A 108 14.76 -15.80 -7.40
C ILE A 108 13.82 -14.99 -8.29
N TYR A 109 12.78 -14.45 -7.69
CA TYR A 109 11.85 -13.51 -8.30
C TYR A 109 11.90 -12.19 -7.53
N ASP A 110 11.59 -11.07 -8.18
CA ASP A 110 11.37 -9.81 -7.46
C ASP A 110 10.03 -9.81 -6.72
N MET A 111 9.76 -8.72 -5.99
CA MET A 111 8.50 -8.53 -5.25
C MET A 111 7.24 -8.50 -6.14
N PHE A 112 7.40 -8.29 -7.45
CA PHE A 112 6.32 -8.29 -8.44
C PHE A 112 6.15 -9.66 -9.10
N GLY A 113 6.93 -10.66 -8.71
CA GLY A 113 6.89 -12.01 -9.25
C GLY A 113 7.56 -12.15 -10.62
N ALA A 114 8.37 -11.18 -11.04
CA ALA A 114 9.19 -11.31 -12.25
C ALA A 114 10.44 -12.15 -11.95
N TYR A 115 10.71 -13.14 -12.79
CA TYR A 115 11.90 -13.98 -12.66
C TYR A 115 13.18 -13.16 -12.83
N GLN A 116 14.14 -13.35 -11.93
CA GLN A 116 15.44 -12.67 -11.99
C GLN A 116 16.57 -13.62 -12.35
N LYS A 117 16.79 -14.65 -11.54
CA LYS A 117 17.90 -15.60 -11.73
C LYS A 117 17.68 -16.91 -10.99
N THR A 118 18.53 -17.89 -11.29
CA THR A 118 18.60 -19.17 -10.59
C THR A 118 20.06 -19.50 -10.27
N PHE A 119 20.30 -20.08 -9.11
CA PHE A 119 21.59 -20.71 -8.79
C PHE A 119 21.35 -22.12 -8.24
N SER A 120 22.38 -22.97 -8.32
CA SER A 120 22.33 -24.35 -7.85
C SER A 120 23.17 -24.54 -6.60
N LEU A 121 22.73 -25.41 -5.69
CA LEU A 121 23.44 -25.77 -4.47
C LEU A 121 24.55 -26.83 -4.70
N GLY A 122 24.79 -27.22 -5.95
CA GLY A 122 25.87 -28.13 -6.35
C GLY A 122 25.39 -29.54 -6.68
N GLN A 123 26.26 -30.31 -7.33
CA GLN A 123 25.93 -31.64 -7.84
C GLN A 123 25.57 -32.62 -6.72
N GLU A 124 26.26 -32.55 -5.59
CA GLU A 124 26.00 -33.44 -4.45
C GLU A 124 24.59 -33.26 -3.88
N VAL A 125 24.12 -32.01 -3.74
CA VAL A 125 22.76 -31.69 -3.29
C VAL A 125 21.74 -32.16 -4.31
N ARG A 126 22.05 -32.05 -5.60
CA ARG A 126 21.18 -32.54 -6.68
C ARG A 126 21.02 -34.05 -6.66
N ASP A 127 22.11 -34.78 -6.45
CA ASP A 127 22.11 -36.24 -6.41
C ASP A 127 21.41 -36.79 -5.15
N THR A 128 21.57 -36.10 -4.01
CA THR A 128 21.00 -36.51 -2.72
C THR A 128 19.64 -35.87 -2.40
N LYS A 129 19.18 -34.92 -3.21
CA LYS A 129 17.91 -34.18 -3.14
C LYS A 129 17.66 -33.45 -1.81
N VAL A 130 17.18 -32.21 -1.90
CA VAL A 130 16.76 -31.42 -0.72
C VAL A 130 15.45 -31.97 -0.15
N CYS A 131 15.44 -32.28 1.15
CA CYS A 131 14.24 -32.73 1.87
C CYS A 131 13.72 -31.69 2.88
N LYS A 132 14.61 -30.87 3.46
CA LYS A 132 14.26 -29.75 4.35
C LYS A 132 15.09 -28.53 3.97
N ALA A 133 14.51 -27.34 4.10
CA ALA A 133 15.21 -26.08 3.87
C ALA A 133 14.72 -25.03 4.88
N GLN A 134 15.61 -24.13 5.28
CA GLN A 134 15.31 -23.02 6.18
C GLN A 134 16.12 -21.79 5.78
N LEU A 135 15.44 -20.66 5.65
CA LEU A 135 16.08 -19.34 5.55
C LEU A 135 16.33 -18.78 6.95
N PHE A 136 17.44 -18.08 7.14
CA PHE A 136 17.81 -17.50 8.44
C PHE A 136 18.43 -16.12 8.30
N SER A 137 18.25 -15.28 9.31
CA SER A 137 18.90 -13.97 9.41
C SER A 137 20.39 -14.13 9.70
N ASN A 138 21.25 -13.43 8.95
CA ASN A 138 22.67 -13.32 9.21
C ASN A 138 23.05 -11.82 9.20
N PRO A 139 23.97 -11.35 10.06
CA PRO A 139 24.49 -9.98 10.01
C PRO A 139 24.93 -9.47 8.62
N HIS A 140 25.22 -10.37 7.68
CA HIS A 140 25.64 -10.04 6.31
C HIS A 140 24.55 -10.23 5.25
N GLY A 141 23.30 -10.53 5.64
CA GLY A 141 22.16 -10.73 4.75
C GLY A 141 21.33 -11.97 5.08
N LYS A 142 20.57 -12.49 4.11
CA LYS A 142 19.79 -13.72 4.31
C LYS A 142 20.57 -14.98 3.95
N GLY A 143 20.69 -15.91 4.90
CA GLY A 143 21.29 -17.22 4.68
C GLY A 143 20.26 -18.28 4.32
N LEU A 144 20.72 -19.37 3.70
CA LEU A 144 19.93 -20.56 3.42
C LEU A 144 20.68 -21.80 3.91
N ALA A 145 19.99 -22.67 4.63
CA ALA A 145 20.46 -24.01 4.94
C ALA A 145 19.50 -25.06 4.38
N VAL A 146 20.05 -26.16 3.90
CA VAL A 146 19.30 -27.31 3.40
C VAL A 146 19.80 -28.60 4.00
N ILE A 147 18.88 -29.53 4.21
CA ILE A 147 19.16 -30.91 4.58
C ILE A 147 18.71 -31.81 3.42
N THR A 148 19.56 -32.75 3.05
CA THR A 148 19.32 -33.69 1.95
C THR A 148 18.67 -34.98 2.45
N THR A 149 18.21 -35.85 1.54
CA THR A 149 17.62 -37.14 1.94
C THR A 149 18.60 -38.08 2.65
N THR A 150 19.90 -37.85 2.48
CA THR A 150 20.99 -38.57 3.18
C THR A 150 21.43 -37.86 4.46
N ASN A 151 20.62 -36.93 5.00
CA ASN A 151 20.90 -36.14 6.20
C ASN A 151 22.18 -35.28 6.15
N ARG A 152 22.74 -35.04 4.96
CA ARG A 152 23.83 -34.06 4.81
C ARG A 152 23.28 -32.64 4.81
N ILE A 153 24.03 -31.74 5.45
CA ILE A 153 23.63 -30.36 5.68
C ILE A 153 24.55 -29.42 4.90
N PHE A 154 23.94 -28.59 4.07
CA PHE A 154 24.62 -27.57 3.28
C PHE A 154 24.08 -26.20 3.66
N LEU A 155 24.94 -25.20 3.72
CA LEU A 155 24.54 -23.84 4.02
C LEU A 155 25.26 -22.82 3.15
N LEU A 156 24.61 -21.69 2.95
CA LEU A 156 25.20 -20.48 2.41
C LEU A 156 24.86 -19.31 3.34
N SER A 157 25.87 -18.50 3.62
CA SER A 157 25.75 -17.40 4.58
C SER A 157 24.94 -16.23 4.02
N ASN A 158 24.94 -16.03 2.70
CA ASN A 158 24.19 -14.97 2.03
C ASN A 158 23.71 -15.46 0.65
N VAL A 159 22.41 -15.36 0.38
CA VAL A 159 21.76 -15.72 -0.89
C VAL A 159 22.17 -14.81 -2.06
N SER A 160 22.55 -13.56 -1.77
CA SER A 160 23.01 -12.60 -2.78
C SER A 160 24.40 -12.95 -3.32
N GLU A 161 25.24 -13.55 -2.47
CA GLU A 161 26.58 -14.06 -2.80
C GLU A 161 26.67 -15.56 -2.46
N PRO A 162 26.04 -16.45 -3.25
CA PRO A 162 25.90 -17.84 -2.89
C PRO A 162 27.26 -18.55 -2.85
N LYS A 163 27.71 -18.86 -1.64
CA LYS A 163 28.91 -19.67 -1.37
C LYS A 163 28.52 -20.85 -0.48
N ILE A 164 28.38 -22.01 -1.11
CA ILE A 164 27.95 -23.24 -0.44
C ILE A 164 29.09 -23.76 0.44
N ARG A 165 28.74 -24.13 1.67
CA ARG A 165 29.63 -24.74 2.66
C ARG A 165 28.90 -25.90 3.34
N THR A 166 29.66 -26.81 3.91
CA THR A 166 29.14 -27.94 4.68
C THR A 166 29.45 -27.77 6.16
N VAL A 167 28.69 -28.47 7.00
CA VAL A 167 28.94 -28.60 8.45
C VAL A 167 29.25 -30.06 8.77
N PRO A 168 29.80 -30.37 9.96
CA PRO A 168 30.06 -31.75 10.37
C PRO A 168 28.85 -32.65 10.22
N GLU A 169 29.08 -33.89 9.78
CA GLU A 169 28.05 -34.91 9.74
C GLU A 169 27.65 -35.32 11.16
N ILE A 170 26.34 -35.42 11.39
CA ILE A 170 25.81 -35.95 12.65
C ILE A 170 26.02 -37.47 12.72
N PRO A 171 26.20 -38.04 13.93
CA PRO A 171 26.22 -39.48 14.09
C PRO A 171 24.95 -40.14 13.55
N ARG A 172 25.04 -41.44 13.25
CA ARG A 172 23.90 -42.29 12.86
C ARG A 172 23.21 -41.79 11.56
N ALA A 173 23.95 -41.39 10.52
CA ALA A 173 23.43 -40.73 9.31
C ALA A 173 22.15 -41.30 8.66
N ASN A 174 21.83 -42.59 8.85
CA ASN A 174 20.64 -43.24 8.30
C ASN A 174 19.33 -43.03 9.09
N GLU A 175 19.36 -42.53 10.33
CA GLU A 175 18.12 -42.29 11.10
C GLU A 175 17.59 -40.87 10.84
N PRO A 176 16.26 -40.65 10.92
CA PRO A 176 15.67 -39.37 10.60
C PRO A 176 16.03 -38.28 11.61
N ILE A 177 16.13 -37.05 11.14
CA ILE A 177 16.23 -35.84 11.98
C ILE A 177 14.81 -35.46 12.43
N SER A 178 14.57 -35.35 13.74
CA SER A 178 13.25 -34.97 14.28
C SER A 178 12.95 -33.50 14.00
N CYS A 179 13.81 -32.60 14.45
CA CYS A 179 13.75 -31.16 14.16
C CYS A 179 15.14 -30.54 14.09
N TRP A 180 15.23 -29.32 13.59
CA TRP A 180 16.49 -28.61 13.42
C TRP A 180 16.28 -27.12 13.30
N CYS A 181 17.33 -26.33 13.54
CA CYS A 181 17.34 -24.92 13.22
C CYS A 181 18.75 -24.38 12.96
N VAL A 182 18.84 -23.21 12.34
CA VAL A 182 20.10 -22.48 12.16
C VAL A 182 20.22 -21.33 13.15
N ILE A 183 21.31 -21.29 13.90
CA ILE A 183 21.69 -20.15 14.72
C ILE A 183 22.73 -19.34 13.97
N SER A 184 22.53 -18.02 13.94
CA SER A 184 23.52 -17.06 13.46
C SER A 184 23.64 -15.93 14.47
N SER A 185 24.81 -15.76 15.06
CA SER A 185 25.10 -14.71 16.05
C SER A 185 26.08 -13.67 15.51
N ASP A 186 26.05 -12.46 16.08
CA ASP A 186 26.98 -11.36 15.76
C ASP A 186 28.45 -11.81 15.90
N PRO A 187 29.29 -11.65 14.85
CA PRO A 187 30.71 -12.00 14.85
C PRO A 187 31.52 -11.37 15.98
N ARG A 188 31.07 -10.22 16.52
CA ARG A 188 31.74 -9.49 17.62
C ARG A 188 31.68 -10.22 18.96
N VAL A 189 30.78 -11.21 19.10
CA VAL A 189 30.62 -12.01 20.33
C VAL A 189 31.21 -13.41 20.15
N ALA A 190 30.98 -14.03 18.99
CA ALA A 190 31.71 -15.18 18.47
C ALA A 190 31.29 -15.40 17.01
N PRO A 191 32.19 -15.74 16.08
CA PRO A 191 31.80 -16.11 14.72
C PRO A 191 31.05 -17.44 14.80
N ASN A 192 29.75 -17.51 14.55
CA ASN A 192 29.09 -18.82 14.54
C ASN A 192 27.75 -18.88 13.81
N ILE A 193 27.81 -19.34 12.56
CA ILE A 193 26.68 -20.06 11.97
C ILE A 193 26.81 -21.50 12.47
N ALA A 194 25.81 -21.96 13.21
CA ALA A 194 25.72 -23.34 13.65
C ALA A 194 24.33 -23.89 13.37
N VAL A 195 24.26 -25.17 13.05
CA VAL A 195 23.00 -25.88 12.86
C VAL A 195 22.75 -26.74 14.09
N LEU A 196 21.66 -26.49 14.80
CA LEU A 196 21.19 -27.41 15.84
C LEU A 196 20.33 -28.48 15.19
N VAL A 197 20.66 -29.72 15.45
CA VAL A 197 19.97 -30.88 14.89
C VAL A 197 19.53 -31.76 16.04
N CYS A 198 18.23 -31.98 16.13
CA CYS A 198 17.64 -32.86 17.12
C CYS A 198 17.42 -34.25 16.54
N ARG A 199 17.78 -35.25 17.32
CA ARG A 199 17.41 -36.63 17.06
C ARG A 199 17.00 -37.29 18.35
N ASP A 200 15.73 -37.64 18.42
CA ASP A 200 15.09 -38.09 19.65
C ASP A 200 15.27 -37.05 20.76
N LYS A 201 16.09 -37.37 21.76
CA LYS A 201 16.45 -36.49 22.89
C LYS A 201 17.77 -35.76 22.70
N GLU A 202 18.58 -36.18 21.74
CA GLU A 202 19.93 -35.66 21.55
C GLU A 202 19.89 -34.40 20.67
N VAL A 203 20.62 -33.37 21.11
CA VAL A 203 20.78 -32.13 20.35
C VAL A 203 22.23 -32.02 19.91
N TYR A 204 22.49 -32.00 18.61
CA TYR A 204 23.81 -31.84 18.03
C TYR A 204 23.99 -30.43 17.50
N ARG A 205 25.06 -29.76 17.92
CA ARG A 205 25.48 -28.47 17.36
C ARG A 205 26.55 -28.71 16.29
N CYS A 206 26.16 -28.50 15.04
CA CYS A 206 27.02 -28.64 13.87
C CYS A 206 27.51 -27.25 13.45
N GLN A 207 28.73 -26.91 13.85
CA GLN A 207 29.28 -25.57 13.68
C GLN A 207 30.08 -25.46 12.38
N LEU A 208 29.90 -24.36 11.66
CA LEU A 208 30.64 -24.10 10.43
C LEU A 208 32.14 -23.94 10.73
N GLY A 209 32.99 -24.70 10.02
CA GLY A 209 34.44 -24.68 10.21
C GLY A 209 34.96 -25.68 11.24
N GLU A 210 34.09 -26.29 12.04
CA GLU A 210 34.46 -27.39 12.91
C GLU A 210 34.52 -28.72 12.14
N SER A 211 35.23 -29.70 12.69
CA SER A 211 35.36 -31.05 12.09
C SER A 211 34.34 -32.07 12.64
N ARG A 212 33.75 -31.80 13.81
CA ARG A 212 32.86 -32.72 14.51
C ARG A 212 31.67 -31.97 15.13
N PRO A 213 30.48 -32.59 15.19
CA PRO A 213 29.36 -32.03 15.92
C PRO A 213 29.58 -32.12 17.43
N ILE A 214 29.05 -31.15 18.17
CA ILE A 214 29.09 -31.13 19.63
C ILE A 214 27.73 -31.59 20.16
N LEU A 215 27.72 -32.60 21.01
CA LEU A 215 26.50 -33.04 21.70
C LEU A 215 26.15 -32.02 22.81
N MET A 216 24.99 -31.40 22.67
CA MET A 216 24.40 -30.50 23.64
C MET A 216 23.39 -31.25 24.52
N ARG A 217 23.32 -30.88 25.80
CA ARG A 217 22.41 -31.50 26.77
C ARG A 217 21.54 -30.42 27.40
N PRO A 218 20.36 -30.14 26.81
CA PRO A 218 19.41 -29.22 27.44
C PRO A 218 18.96 -29.80 28.79
N ASP A 219 18.91 -28.94 29.81
CA ASP A 219 18.39 -29.28 31.14
C ASP A 219 16.85 -29.27 31.09
N ILE A 220 16.26 -30.39 30.65
CA ILE A 220 14.81 -30.60 30.63
C ILE A 220 14.44 -31.50 31.80
N THR A 221 13.58 -30.99 32.68
CA THR A 221 13.24 -31.66 33.93
C THR A 221 12.17 -32.72 33.73
N ASN A 222 11.15 -32.41 32.91
CA ASN A 222 10.05 -33.34 32.66
C ASN A 222 10.46 -34.45 31.67
N ALA A 223 9.83 -35.62 31.81
CA ALA A 223 10.08 -36.73 30.89
C ALA A 223 9.50 -36.44 29.49
N PHE A 224 10.27 -36.80 28.46
CA PHE A 224 9.89 -36.70 27.05
C PHE A 224 10.59 -37.81 26.27
N THR A 225 10.23 -38.02 25.01
CA THR A 225 10.94 -38.96 24.11
C THR A 225 11.55 -38.26 22.90
N LEU A 226 10.88 -37.24 22.38
CA LEU A 226 11.30 -36.51 21.18
C LEU A 226 11.24 -35.00 21.42
N ILE A 227 12.23 -34.29 20.88
CA ILE A 227 12.09 -32.85 20.62
C ILE A 227 11.44 -32.71 19.24
N LEU A 228 10.25 -32.12 19.22
CA LEU A 228 9.43 -31.95 18.02
C LEU A 228 9.76 -30.67 17.26
N THR A 229 10.09 -29.59 17.97
CA THR A 229 10.42 -28.29 17.36
C THR A 229 11.54 -27.62 18.14
N ILE A 230 12.47 -27.00 17.42
CA ILE A 230 13.51 -26.14 17.98
C ILE A 230 13.58 -24.85 17.16
N VAL A 231 13.52 -23.68 17.81
CA VAL A 231 13.61 -22.39 17.13
C VAL A 231 14.52 -21.39 17.85
N PRO A 232 15.39 -20.66 17.12
CA PRO A 232 16.28 -19.67 17.70
C PRO A 232 15.64 -18.28 17.71
N SER A 233 16.05 -17.43 18.65
CA SER A 233 15.75 -16.00 18.60
C SER A 233 16.47 -15.33 17.42
N ASP A 234 15.96 -14.20 16.92
CA ASP A 234 16.53 -13.51 15.73
C ASP A 234 18.01 -13.10 15.95
N ASN A 235 18.38 -12.80 17.19
CA ASN A 235 19.78 -12.49 17.57
C ASN A 235 20.68 -13.73 17.79
N GLY A 236 20.13 -14.94 17.65
CA GLY A 236 20.82 -16.22 17.81
C GLY A 236 21.25 -16.57 19.24
N ARG A 237 20.87 -15.79 20.26
CA ARG A 237 21.34 -15.99 21.64
C ARG A 237 20.48 -16.96 22.45
N HIS A 238 19.22 -17.12 22.08
CA HIS A 238 18.24 -17.91 22.81
C HIS A 238 17.62 -18.97 21.91
N VAL A 239 17.12 -20.05 22.49
CA VAL A 239 16.39 -21.11 21.78
C VAL A 239 15.17 -21.56 22.58
N ALA A 240 14.15 -21.97 21.85
CA ALA A 240 12.95 -22.59 22.38
C ALA A 240 12.85 -24.03 21.87
N LEU A 241 12.55 -24.98 22.76
CA LEU A 241 12.33 -26.39 22.44
C LEU A 241 10.91 -26.78 22.80
N PHE A 242 10.24 -27.53 21.94
CA PHE A 242 8.95 -28.13 22.23
C PHE A 242 9.05 -29.66 22.18
N THR A 243 8.64 -30.33 23.25
CA THR A 243 8.71 -31.79 23.39
C THR A 243 7.41 -32.48 22.99
N ASP A 244 7.49 -33.78 22.72
CA ASP A 244 6.33 -34.65 22.48
C ASP A 244 5.43 -34.86 23.71
N SER A 245 5.94 -34.57 24.90
CA SER A 245 5.18 -34.52 26.14
C SER A 245 4.48 -33.18 26.40
N GLY A 246 4.61 -32.22 25.49
CA GLY A 246 3.90 -30.94 25.56
C GLY A 246 4.57 -29.83 26.37
N PHE A 247 5.85 -30.00 26.69
CA PHE A 247 6.61 -28.98 27.42
C PHE A 247 7.36 -28.04 26.46
N LEU A 248 7.23 -26.74 26.72
CA LEU A 248 8.01 -25.69 26.10
C LEU A 248 9.18 -25.32 27.03
N TRP A 249 10.41 -25.57 26.58
CA TRP A 249 11.64 -25.19 27.27
C TRP A 249 12.23 -23.95 26.63
N LEU A 250 12.58 -22.94 27.43
CA LEU A 250 13.24 -21.71 26.97
C LEU A 250 14.60 -21.55 27.64
N GLY A 251 15.63 -21.19 26.88
CA GLY A 251 16.97 -21.00 27.43
C GLY A 251 17.98 -20.40 26.46
N SER A 252 19.24 -20.36 26.90
CA SER A 252 20.36 -19.91 26.06
C SER A 252 20.66 -20.93 24.95
N SER A 253 21.09 -20.44 23.79
CA SER A 253 21.45 -21.26 22.63
C SER A 253 22.64 -22.20 22.83
N ASP A 254 23.46 -21.95 23.85
CA ASP A 254 24.54 -22.83 24.29
C ASP A 254 24.08 -23.84 25.37
N PHE A 255 22.79 -23.84 25.71
CA PHE A 255 22.14 -24.72 26.69
C PHE A 255 22.74 -24.65 28.10
N LYS A 256 23.47 -23.58 28.45
CA LYS A 256 24.01 -23.37 29.80
C LYS A 256 23.04 -22.72 30.76
N SER A 257 22.01 -22.05 30.26
CA SER A 257 21.02 -21.36 31.07
C SER A 257 19.62 -21.75 30.64
N LYS A 258 18.87 -22.35 31.56
CA LYS A 258 17.42 -22.55 31.46
C LYS A 258 16.72 -21.31 32.03
N TYR A 259 15.78 -20.75 31.28
CA TYR A 259 14.93 -19.63 31.74
C TYR A 259 13.66 -20.16 32.39
N CYS A 260 12.94 -21.03 31.67
CA CYS A 260 11.74 -21.69 32.18
C CYS A 260 11.46 -22.99 31.40
N GLU A 261 10.57 -23.80 31.97
CA GLU A 261 9.96 -24.95 31.32
C GLU A 261 8.47 -24.92 31.65
N ILE A 262 7.63 -24.91 30.62
CA ILE A 262 6.20 -24.61 30.71
C ILE A 262 5.42 -25.79 30.17
N ASP A 263 4.46 -26.31 30.94
CA ASP A 263 3.44 -27.21 30.42
C ASP A 263 2.49 -26.40 29.53
N THR A 264 2.46 -26.71 28.23
CA THR A 264 1.61 -25.97 27.29
C THR A 264 0.17 -26.47 27.26
N GLU A 265 -0.11 -27.62 27.88
CA GLU A 265 -1.35 -28.39 27.76
C GLU A 265 -1.60 -28.97 26.36
N TYR A 266 -0.68 -28.76 25.41
CA TYR A 266 -0.74 -29.32 24.06
C TYR A 266 0.36 -30.37 23.89
N ILE A 267 -0.02 -31.57 23.44
CA ILE A 267 0.94 -32.62 23.04
C ILE A 267 1.23 -32.64 21.54
N LYS A 268 0.40 -31.94 20.75
CA LYS A 268 0.53 -31.83 19.30
C LYS A 268 1.63 -30.83 18.96
N GLN A 269 2.43 -31.12 17.92
CA GLN A 269 3.43 -30.17 17.43
C GLN A 269 2.76 -28.84 17.01
N PRO A 270 3.28 -27.68 17.45
CA PRO A 270 2.77 -26.38 16.98
C PRO A 270 2.98 -26.25 15.48
N LYS A 271 2.01 -25.66 14.78
CA LYS A 271 2.14 -25.33 13.35
C LYS A 271 3.28 -24.34 13.14
N GLU A 272 3.34 -23.32 13.99
CA GLU A 272 4.41 -22.32 14.04
C GLU A 272 4.83 -22.09 15.50
N LEU A 273 6.14 -21.99 15.71
CA LEU A 273 6.75 -21.61 16.99
C LEU A 273 7.80 -20.54 16.67
N LEU A 274 7.58 -19.30 17.10
CA LEU A 274 8.37 -18.16 16.65
C LEU A 274 8.73 -17.25 17.82
N TRP A 275 9.87 -16.57 17.73
CA TRP A 275 10.24 -15.57 18.73
C TRP A 275 9.60 -14.21 18.40
N CYS A 276 9.04 -13.54 19.40
CA CYS A 276 8.66 -12.13 19.32
C CYS A 276 9.80 -11.29 19.93
N GLY A 277 10.71 -10.85 19.07
CA GLY A 277 11.98 -10.27 19.52
C GLY A 277 12.86 -11.33 20.20
N SER A 278 13.32 -11.05 21.43
CA SER A 278 14.20 -11.96 22.18
C SER A 278 13.70 -12.29 23.58
N GLN A 279 12.44 -11.98 23.89
CA GLN A 279 11.90 -12.05 25.26
C GLN A 279 10.49 -12.67 25.36
N ALA A 280 9.95 -13.16 24.25
CA ALA A 280 8.73 -13.96 24.25
C ALA A 280 8.76 -14.93 23.07
N VAL A 281 8.04 -16.04 23.23
CA VAL A 281 7.84 -17.04 22.20
C VAL A 281 6.34 -17.18 21.96
N ILE A 282 5.96 -17.20 20.69
CA ILE A 282 4.58 -17.37 20.24
C ILE A 282 4.46 -18.74 19.61
N ALA A 283 3.45 -19.49 19.99
CA ALA A 283 3.12 -20.78 19.44
C ALA A 283 1.69 -20.77 18.91
N HIS A 284 1.49 -21.43 17.78
CA HIS A 284 0.19 -21.56 17.12
C HIS A 284 -0.19 -23.04 17.04
N TRP A 285 -1.34 -23.37 17.63
CA TRP A 285 -2.02 -24.65 17.48
C TRP A 285 -3.44 -24.45 17.00
N ASP A 286 -3.81 -25.11 15.91
CA ASP A 286 -5.19 -25.16 15.39
C ASP A 286 -5.88 -23.78 15.28
N ASP A 287 -6.68 -23.39 16.28
CA ASP A 287 -7.42 -22.12 16.38
C ASP A 287 -6.91 -21.20 17.51
N THR A 288 -5.83 -21.57 18.18
CA THR A 288 -5.32 -20.91 19.38
C THR A 288 -3.87 -20.47 19.21
N MET A 289 -3.62 -19.21 19.53
CA MET A 289 -2.27 -18.65 19.65
C MET A 289 -1.93 -18.46 21.13
N CYS A 290 -0.78 -18.96 21.55
CA CYS A 290 -0.26 -18.78 22.91
C CYS A 290 1.03 -17.97 22.86
N ILE A 291 1.19 -17.03 23.79
CA ILE A 291 2.39 -16.22 23.95
C ILE A 291 2.98 -16.53 25.32
N TYR A 292 4.26 -16.90 25.34
CA TYR A 292 4.99 -17.31 26.54
C TYR A 292 6.14 -16.34 26.84
N GLY A 293 6.22 -15.91 28.09
CA GLY A 293 7.36 -15.18 28.64
C GLY A 293 8.49 -16.11 29.10
N LEU A 294 9.67 -15.54 29.32
CA LEU A 294 10.86 -16.21 29.84
C LEU A 294 10.71 -16.64 31.30
N ASN A 295 9.81 -16.02 32.08
CA ASN A 295 9.56 -16.42 33.48
C ASN A 295 8.38 -17.40 33.64
N GLY A 296 7.88 -17.98 32.55
CA GLY A 296 6.78 -18.95 32.58
C GLY A 296 5.38 -18.34 32.54
N THR A 297 5.26 -17.01 32.43
CA THR A 297 3.98 -16.34 32.19
C THR A 297 3.44 -16.66 30.79
N SER A 298 2.12 -16.75 30.63
CA SER A 298 1.52 -16.99 29.32
C SER A 298 0.18 -16.28 29.14
N VAL A 299 -0.16 -16.00 27.88
CA VAL A 299 -1.47 -15.45 27.45
C VAL A 299 -1.93 -16.23 26.22
N LYS A 300 -3.23 -16.57 26.16
CA LYS A 300 -3.85 -17.30 25.06
C LYS A 300 -4.85 -16.40 24.31
N TYR A 301 -4.88 -16.53 22.99
CA TYR A 301 -5.79 -15.83 22.09
C TYR A 301 -6.46 -16.85 21.16
N PRO A 302 -7.78 -17.06 21.26
CA PRO A 302 -8.53 -17.85 20.29
C PRO A 302 -8.74 -17.03 19.00
N TYR A 303 -8.79 -17.72 17.87
CA TYR A 303 -9.10 -17.19 16.55
C TYR A 303 -10.27 -17.95 15.94
N ASP A 304 -11.14 -17.21 15.25
CA ASP A 304 -12.21 -17.79 14.46
C ASP A 304 -11.70 -18.05 13.03
N GLY A 305 -11.13 -19.23 12.81
CA GLY A 305 -10.59 -19.66 11.52
C GLY A 305 -9.06 -19.74 11.44
N PRO A 306 -8.53 -20.15 10.27
CA PRO A 306 -7.11 -20.36 10.07
C PRO A 306 -6.33 -19.04 10.07
N PHE A 307 -5.15 -19.06 10.68
CA PHE A 307 -4.21 -17.95 10.68
C PHE A 307 -2.77 -18.46 10.54
N HIS A 308 -1.84 -17.57 10.22
CA HIS A 308 -0.41 -17.84 10.11
C HIS A 308 0.41 -16.79 10.84
N LEU A 309 1.52 -17.22 11.42
CA LEU A 309 2.47 -16.35 12.09
C LEU A 309 3.68 -16.07 11.19
N ILE A 310 4.08 -14.80 11.09
CA ILE A 310 5.28 -14.40 10.36
C ILE A 310 6.19 -13.64 11.32
N GLN A 311 7.37 -14.20 11.58
CA GLN A 311 8.36 -13.60 12.46
C GLN A 311 9.08 -12.43 11.80
N GLU A 312 9.12 -11.30 12.49
CA GLU A 312 9.97 -10.15 12.20
C GLU A 312 11.10 -10.07 13.24
N SER A 313 12.00 -9.09 13.13
CA SER A 313 13.13 -8.97 14.08
C SER A 313 12.72 -8.67 15.52
N ASP A 314 11.67 -7.88 15.73
CA ASP A 314 11.22 -7.41 17.05
C ASP A 314 9.74 -7.67 17.34
N CYS A 315 9.03 -8.27 16.39
CA CYS A 315 7.60 -8.48 16.42
C CYS A 315 7.19 -9.74 15.64
N VAL A 316 5.90 -10.07 15.71
CA VAL A 316 5.29 -11.15 14.93
C VAL A 316 4.03 -10.60 14.29
N ARG A 317 3.88 -10.83 12.99
CA ARG A 317 2.63 -10.58 12.27
C ARG A 317 1.72 -11.79 12.41
N VAL A 318 0.45 -11.56 12.65
CA VAL A 318 -0.60 -12.59 12.60
C VAL A 318 -1.47 -12.32 11.39
N ILE A 319 -1.53 -13.27 10.47
CA ILE A 319 -2.29 -13.16 9.23
C ILE A 319 -3.44 -14.16 9.29
N SER A 320 -4.66 -13.67 9.50
CA SER A 320 -5.89 -14.45 9.41
C SER A 320 -6.64 -14.14 8.11
N GLU A 321 -7.74 -14.85 7.86
CA GLU A 321 -8.58 -14.56 6.70
C GLU A 321 -9.23 -13.17 6.76
N MET A 322 -9.39 -12.61 7.98
CA MET A 322 -10.12 -11.36 8.23
C MET A 322 -9.21 -10.19 8.62
N THR A 323 -8.09 -10.46 9.29
CA THR A 323 -7.23 -9.44 9.90
C THR A 323 -5.75 -9.72 9.68
N HIS A 324 -4.99 -8.64 9.58
CA HIS A 324 -3.54 -8.65 9.71
C HIS A 324 -3.21 -7.87 10.97
N GLU A 325 -2.63 -8.54 11.96
CA GLU A 325 -2.36 -8.00 13.28
C GLU A 325 -0.87 -8.01 13.58
N LEU A 326 -0.44 -7.19 14.55
CA LEU A 326 0.93 -7.15 15.02
C LEU A 326 1.02 -7.41 16.51
N ILE A 327 1.94 -8.29 16.90
CA ILE A 327 2.33 -8.52 18.29
C ILE A 327 3.76 -8.02 18.45
N GLN A 328 3.96 -7.13 19.42
CA GLN A 328 5.29 -6.62 19.71
C GLN A 328 5.45 -6.31 21.19
N LYS A 329 6.70 -6.30 21.65
CA LYS A 329 7.03 -5.70 22.95
C LYS A 329 6.71 -4.21 22.89
N VAL A 330 6.12 -3.67 23.95
CA VAL A 330 5.91 -2.23 24.09
C VAL A 330 7.29 -1.56 24.24
N PRO A 331 7.66 -0.62 23.36
CA PRO A 331 8.94 0.07 23.49
C PRO A 331 9.04 0.78 24.84
N VAL A 332 10.20 0.73 25.48
CA VAL A 332 10.41 1.30 26.83
C VAL A 332 10.02 2.78 26.91
N VAL A 333 10.24 3.54 25.83
CA VAL A 333 9.84 4.96 25.76
C VAL A 333 8.32 5.11 25.75
N VAL A 334 7.61 4.26 25.01
CA VAL A 334 6.14 4.23 24.95
C VAL A 334 5.58 3.85 26.32
N GLU A 335 6.16 2.84 26.98
CA GLU A 335 5.80 2.48 28.35
C GLU A 335 6.00 3.66 29.30
N LYS A 336 7.17 4.30 29.29
CA LYS A 336 7.45 5.47 30.13
C LYS A 336 6.47 6.62 29.88
N ILE A 337 5.95 6.82 28.68
CA ILE A 337 5.03 7.92 28.40
C ILE A 337 3.59 7.56 28.79
N PHE A 338 3.13 6.35 28.43
CA PHE A 338 1.70 6.03 28.44
C PHE A 338 1.27 5.05 29.53
N ARG A 339 2.20 4.37 30.22
CA ARG A 339 1.86 3.48 31.33
C ARG A 339 1.06 4.24 32.37
N ILE A 340 0.03 3.58 32.89
CA ILE A 340 -0.82 4.12 33.97
C ILE A 340 0.08 4.54 35.13
N ASN A 341 -0.17 5.75 35.65
CA ASN A 341 0.60 6.37 36.74
C ASN A 341 2.09 6.56 36.43
N SER A 342 2.48 6.72 35.17
CA SER A 342 3.86 7.07 34.85
C SER A 342 4.21 8.48 35.31
N THR A 343 5.35 8.59 36.01
CA THR A 343 5.97 9.83 36.48
C THR A 343 7.16 10.26 35.60
N ALA A 344 7.29 9.69 34.40
CA ALA A 344 8.35 10.12 33.48
C ALA A 344 8.06 11.53 32.93
N PRO A 345 9.09 12.34 32.61
CA PRO A 345 8.89 13.68 32.03
C PRO A 345 8.01 13.69 30.77
N GLY A 346 8.12 12.67 29.93
CA GLY A 346 7.29 12.53 28.73
C GLY A 346 5.80 12.32 29.02
N SER A 347 5.45 11.62 30.11
CA SER A 347 4.07 11.46 30.57
C SER A 347 3.46 12.82 30.96
N TYR A 348 4.21 13.60 31.77
CA TYR A 348 3.79 14.95 32.16
C TYR A 348 3.66 15.90 30.96
N LEU A 349 4.56 15.82 29.98
CA LEU A 349 4.49 16.67 28.79
C LEU A 349 3.25 16.36 27.95
N VAL A 350 2.90 15.07 27.79
CA VAL A 350 1.66 14.66 27.11
C VAL A 350 0.44 15.18 27.85
N GLU A 351 0.42 15.08 29.18
CA GLU A 351 -0.71 15.60 29.97
C GLU A 351 -0.78 17.14 29.92
N ALA A 352 0.35 17.84 30.04
CA ALA A 352 0.41 19.29 29.89
C ALA A 352 -0.06 19.75 28.50
N SER A 353 0.29 19.02 27.44
CA SER A 353 -0.18 19.30 26.09
C SER A 353 -1.70 19.15 25.96
N LYS A 354 -2.30 18.13 26.59
CA LYS A 354 -3.76 17.97 26.63
C LYS A 354 -4.43 19.09 27.43
N GLN A 355 -3.89 19.41 28.61
CA GLN A 355 -4.39 20.51 29.42
C GLN A 355 -4.31 21.85 28.68
N PHE A 356 -3.23 22.08 27.92
CA PHE A 356 -3.12 23.24 27.04
C PHE A 356 -4.24 23.26 26.00
N GLN A 357 -4.51 22.15 25.32
CA GLN A 357 -5.58 22.04 24.32
C GLN A 357 -6.97 22.28 24.93
N LEU A 358 -7.24 21.76 26.13
CA LEU A 358 -8.51 22.01 26.84
C LEU A 358 -8.62 23.47 27.31
N THR A 359 -7.53 24.05 27.78
CA THR A 359 -7.51 25.40 28.37
C THR A 359 -7.61 26.48 27.30
N ILE A 360 -6.91 26.33 26.17
CA ILE A 360 -6.82 27.37 25.15
C ILE A 360 -8.18 27.70 24.52
N VAL A 361 -9.09 26.72 24.44
CA VAL A 361 -10.48 26.91 23.95
C VAL A 361 -11.24 27.96 24.76
N ASN A 362 -10.94 28.10 26.06
CA ASN A 362 -11.56 29.11 26.92
C ASN A 362 -11.07 30.55 26.62
N PHE A 363 -9.98 30.71 25.85
CA PHE A 363 -9.39 32.00 25.51
C PHE A 363 -9.56 32.30 24.01
N LYS A 364 -10.72 32.84 23.61
CA LYS A 364 -11.12 33.03 22.20
C LYS A 364 -10.03 33.58 21.26
N LEU A 365 -9.31 34.63 21.66
CA LEU A 365 -8.24 35.21 20.83
C LEU A 365 -7.05 34.27 20.67
N ALA A 366 -6.57 33.68 21.77
CA ALA A 366 -5.47 32.73 21.74
C ALA A 366 -5.85 31.47 20.95
N HIS A 367 -7.08 30.99 21.10
CA HIS A 367 -7.62 29.87 20.34
C HIS A 367 -7.65 30.16 18.83
N SER A 368 -8.16 31.32 18.43
CA SER A 368 -8.20 31.74 17.02
C SER A 368 -6.78 31.84 16.42
N LEU A 369 -5.82 32.36 17.18
CA LEU A 369 -4.42 32.41 16.78
C LEU A 369 -3.80 31.01 16.70
N TYR A 370 -4.17 30.10 17.60
CA TYR A 370 -3.70 28.71 17.59
C TYR A 370 -4.24 27.93 16.38
N ILE A 371 -5.53 28.09 16.03
CA ILE A 371 -6.10 27.55 14.79
C ILE A 371 -5.32 28.06 13.58
N LYS A 372 -5.07 29.38 13.50
CA LYS A 372 -4.30 30.00 12.41
C LYS A 372 -2.88 29.44 12.35
N TYR A 373 -2.22 29.27 13.49
CA TYR A 373 -0.89 28.67 13.57
C TYR A 373 -0.90 27.22 13.06
N CYS A 374 -1.85 26.40 13.51
CA CYS A 374 -1.99 25.00 13.10
C CYS A 374 -2.28 24.88 11.60
N ALA A 375 -3.13 25.75 11.04
CA ALA A 375 -3.41 25.77 9.61
C ALA A 375 -2.18 25.97 8.72
N SER A 376 -1.15 26.64 9.23
CA SER A 376 0.11 26.87 8.50
C SER A 376 1.21 25.87 8.83
N HIS A 377 1.27 25.32 10.05
CA HIS A 377 2.44 24.56 10.53
C HIS A 377 2.12 23.12 10.97
N ASN A 378 0.87 22.81 11.30
CA ASN A 378 0.51 21.50 11.85
C ASN A 378 -0.94 21.12 11.51
N ARG A 379 -1.10 20.46 10.36
CA ARG A 379 -2.39 19.99 9.85
C ARG A 379 -3.07 18.98 10.76
N GLU A 380 -2.30 18.12 11.43
CA GLU A 380 -2.86 17.10 12.31
C GLU A 380 -3.43 17.72 13.60
N ALA A 381 -2.73 18.69 14.19
CA ALA A 381 -3.24 19.46 15.31
C ALA A 381 -4.52 20.22 14.93
N LEU A 382 -4.57 20.81 13.73
CA LEU A 382 -5.78 21.47 13.23
C LEU A 382 -6.97 20.51 13.15
N ARG A 383 -6.77 19.30 12.60
CA ARG A 383 -7.83 18.28 12.54
C ARG A 383 -8.35 17.92 13.93
N LYS A 384 -7.45 17.74 14.91
CA LYS A 384 -7.83 17.45 16.30
C LYS A 384 -8.68 18.56 16.91
N VAL A 385 -8.34 19.83 16.66
CA VAL A 385 -9.14 20.98 17.10
C VAL A 385 -10.53 20.92 16.48
N TYR A 386 -10.66 20.76 15.16
CA TYR A 386 -11.97 20.70 14.51
C TYR A 386 -12.83 19.52 14.96
N VAL A 387 -12.23 18.37 15.29
CA VAL A 387 -12.95 17.23 15.86
C VAL A 387 -13.43 17.52 17.28
N GLN A 388 -12.57 18.09 18.12
CA GLN A 388 -12.90 18.41 19.50
C GLN A 388 -14.02 19.45 19.62
N GLU A 389 -14.09 20.40 18.69
CA GLU A 389 -15.08 21.47 18.67
C GLU A 389 -16.35 21.14 17.89
N ASP A 390 -16.47 19.93 17.34
CA ASP A 390 -17.53 19.56 16.39
C ASP A 390 -17.65 20.54 15.22
N ASP A 391 -16.54 21.17 14.81
CA ASP A 391 -16.48 22.02 13.61
C ASP A 391 -16.48 21.13 12.37
N PHE A 392 -17.67 20.68 12.01
CA PHE A 392 -17.88 19.83 10.84
C PHE A 392 -17.50 20.52 9.53
N HIS A 393 -17.57 21.86 9.45
CA HIS A 393 -17.16 22.60 8.27
C HIS A 393 -15.64 22.61 8.12
N GLY A 394 -14.91 22.86 9.22
CA GLY A 394 -13.46 22.75 9.30
C GLY A 394 -12.97 21.33 8.93
N GLN A 395 -13.59 20.31 9.53
CA GLN A 395 -13.31 18.90 9.21
C GLN A 395 -13.51 18.62 7.70
N ALA A 396 -14.65 19.01 7.13
CA ALA A 396 -14.92 18.84 5.71
C ALA A 396 -13.88 19.54 4.83
N THR A 397 -13.50 20.77 5.19
CA THR A 397 -12.48 21.55 4.46
C THR A 397 -11.12 20.83 4.46
N THR A 398 -10.73 20.20 5.57
CA THR A 398 -9.48 19.43 5.62
C THR A 398 -9.50 18.22 4.69
N HIS A 399 -10.64 17.51 4.60
CA HIS A 399 -10.83 16.38 3.70
C HIS A 399 -10.91 16.78 2.23
N VAL A 400 -11.54 17.92 1.92
CA VAL A 400 -11.53 18.48 0.55
C VAL A 400 -10.10 18.82 0.13
N ARG A 401 -9.30 19.43 1.03
CA ARG A 401 -7.88 19.68 0.74
C ARG A 401 -7.10 18.39 0.49
N ASP A 402 -7.35 17.32 1.26
CA ASP A 402 -6.74 16.01 1.01
C ASP A 402 -7.10 15.48 -0.39
N ALA A 403 -8.35 15.61 -0.80
CA ALA A 403 -8.79 15.20 -2.13
C ALA A 403 -8.11 15.99 -3.25
N ILE A 404 -7.78 17.26 -3.05
CA ILE A 404 -7.07 18.10 -4.04
C ILE A 404 -5.58 17.73 -4.13
N GLU A 405 -4.94 17.38 -3.01
CA GLU A 405 -3.51 17.05 -2.94
C GLU A 405 -3.20 15.62 -3.42
N GLN A 406 -4.21 14.76 -3.57
CA GLN A 406 -4.05 13.37 -3.99
C GLN A 406 -4.17 13.20 -5.51
N SER A 407 -3.39 12.27 -6.08
CA SER A 407 -3.45 11.95 -7.52
C SER A 407 -4.16 10.63 -7.83
N ASN A 408 -4.34 9.76 -6.83
CA ASN A 408 -5.00 8.46 -6.99
C ASN A 408 -6.53 8.59 -6.90
N PRO A 409 -7.31 8.18 -7.92
CA PRO A 409 -8.77 8.33 -7.93
C PRO A 409 -9.45 7.72 -6.70
N GLY A 410 -9.02 6.53 -6.26
CA GLY A 410 -9.61 5.86 -5.11
C GLY A 410 -9.42 6.64 -3.79
N SER A 411 -8.25 7.26 -3.61
CA SER A 411 -7.97 8.08 -2.42
C SER A 411 -8.78 9.37 -2.45
N VAL A 412 -8.88 10.02 -3.62
CA VAL A 412 -9.69 11.22 -3.84
C VAL A 412 -11.15 10.94 -3.51
N GLU A 413 -11.71 9.83 -4.01
CA GLU A 413 -13.08 9.41 -3.70
C GLU A 413 -13.29 9.19 -2.20
N ALA A 414 -12.38 8.48 -1.52
CA ALA A 414 -12.48 8.24 -0.08
C ALA A 414 -12.50 9.57 0.72
N SER A 415 -11.65 10.52 0.33
CA SER A 415 -11.56 11.83 0.98
C SER A 415 -12.82 12.67 0.75
N LEU A 416 -13.39 12.64 -0.47
CA LEU A 416 -14.68 13.29 -0.78
C LEU A 416 -15.86 12.66 -0.04
N ILE A 417 -15.86 11.34 0.17
CA ILE A 417 -16.87 10.66 1.00
C ILE A 417 -16.79 11.17 2.44
N SER A 418 -15.58 11.23 3.03
CA SER A 418 -15.40 11.77 4.38
C SER A 418 -15.84 13.24 4.48
N ALA A 419 -15.48 14.08 3.49
CA ALA A 419 -15.91 15.48 3.44
C ALA A 419 -17.45 15.62 3.39
N ARG A 420 -18.11 14.81 2.56
CA ARG A 420 -19.58 14.76 2.46
C ARG A 420 -20.21 14.41 3.80
N GLU A 421 -19.69 13.40 4.49
CA GLU A 421 -20.20 13.00 5.81
C GLU A 421 -20.10 14.12 6.84
N CYS A 422 -18.99 14.87 6.84
CA CYS A 422 -18.83 16.05 7.67
C CYS A 422 -19.84 17.15 7.28
N TYR A 423 -19.98 17.51 6.00
CA TYR A 423 -20.99 18.50 5.59
C TYR A 423 -22.42 18.09 5.92
N ARG A 424 -22.74 16.79 5.83
CA ARG A 424 -24.03 16.24 6.23
C ARG A 424 -24.29 16.44 7.73
N LYS A 425 -23.31 16.15 8.59
CA LYS A 425 -23.39 16.42 10.03
C LYS A 425 -23.52 17.93 10.32
N GLY A 426 -22.80 18.76 9.57
CA GLY A 426 -22.84 20.22 9.65
C GLY A 426 -24.07 20.88 8.99
N ARG A 427 -25.04 20.10 8.49
CA ARG A 427 -26.26 20.60 7.80
C ARG A 427 -25.97 21.56 6.63
N ASN A 428 -24.90 21.29 5.88
CA ASN A 428 -24.54 22.04 4.67
C ASN A 428 -24.90 21.23 3.42
N ASP A 429 -26.14 21.37 2.96
CA ASP A 429 -26.67 20.63 1.79
C ASP A 429 -25.90 20.94 0.50
N LEU A 430 -25.45 22.19 0.34
CA LEU A 430 -24.64 22.58 -0.80
C LEU A 430 -23.30 21.83 -0.81
N GLY A 431 -22.62 21.76 0.34
CA GLY A 431 -21.36 21.03 0.49
C GLY A 431 -21.52 19.53 0.21
N VAL A 432 -22.63 18.93 0.66
CA VAL A 432 -22.97 17.53 0.34
C VAL A 432 -23.12 17.34 -1.17
N SER A 433 -23.93 18.17 -1.82
CA SER A 433 -24.18 18.09 -3.27
C SER A 433 -22.88 18.25 -4.08
N ILE A 434 -22.03 19.22 -3.71
CA ILE A 434 -20.75 19.46 -4.40
C ILE A 434 -19.81 18.26 -4.25
N CYS A 435 -19.70 17.67 -3.05
CA CYS A 435 -18.85 16.49 -2.84
C CYS A 435 -19.34 15.28 -3.64
N GLU A 436 -20.65 15.09 -3.76
CA GLU A 436 -21.23 14.01 -4.57
C GLU A 436 -21.00 14.20 -6.07
N GLU A 437 -21.18 15.41 -6.58
CA GLU A 437 -20.89 15.74 -7.98
C GLU A 437 -19.40 15.60 -8.31
N ALA A 438 -18.51 16.07 -7.43
CA ALA A 438 -17.07 15.94 -7.57
C ALA A 438 -16.63 14.47 -7.56
N ARG A 439 -17.17 13.65 -6.65
CA ARG A 439 -16.88 12.21 -6.59
C ARG A 439 -17.35 11.50 -7.85
N LYS A 440 -18.55 11.84 -8.33
CA LYS A 440 -19.11 11.31 -9.57
C LYS A 440 -18.23 11.65 -10.78
N LEU A 441 -17.73 12.89 -10.84
CA LEU A 441 -16.83 13.34 -11.91
C LEU A 441 -15.50 12.59 -11.86
N CYS A 442 -14.90 12.44 -10.66
CA CYS A 442 -13.67 11.69 -10.46
C CYS A 442 -13.80 10.24 -10.98
N LYS A 443 -14.91 9.56 -10.66
CA LYS A 443 -15.17 8.20 -11.13
C LYS A 443 -15.25 8.12 -12.67
N GLN A 444 -15.94 9.06 -13.30
CA GLN A 444 -16.02 9.12 -14.76
C GLN A 444 -14.66 9.42 -15.39
N GLN A 445 -13.88 10.34 -14.81
CA GLN A 445 -12.52 10.66 -15.26
C GLN A 445 -11.60 9.45 -15.14
N SER A 446 -11.71 8.64 -14.08
CA SER A 446 -10.95 7.39 -13.95
C SER A 446 -11.25 6.42 -15.10
N SER A 447 -12.53 6.25 -15.46
CA SER A 447 -12.92 5.39 -16.59
C SER A 447 -12.41 5.93 -17.93
N LEU A 448 -12.45 7.25 -18.14
CA LEU A 448 -11.89 7.89 -19.33
C LEU A 448 -10.37 7.71 -19.40
N GLN A 449 -9.67 7.86 -18.28
CA GLN A 449 -8.23 7.66 -18.19
C GLN A 449 -7.81 6.22 -18.51
N GLU A 450 -8.57 5.23 -18.05
CA GLU A 450 -8.36 3.82 -18.43
C GLU A 450 -8.62 3.59 -19.93
N THR A 451 -9.64 4.22 -20.50
CA THR A 451 -10.03 4.03 -21.90
C THR A 451 -9.03 4.64 -22.88
N TYR A 452 -8.57 5.86 -22.60
CA TYR A 452 -7.72 6.65 -23.51
C TYR A 452 -6.24 6.65 -23.14
N GLY A 453 -5.85 6.10 -21.98
CA GLY A 453 -4.46 6.04 -21.53
C GLY A 453 -3.85 7.42 -21.18
N GLU A 454 -4.68 8.44 -21.00
CA GLU A 454 -4.25 9.81 -20.69
C GLU A 454 -4.81 10.30 -19.37
N SER A 455 -4.14 11.28 -18.73
CA SER A 455 -4.63 11.87 -17.48
C SER A 455 -5.93 12.65 -17.69
N PHE A 456 -6.98 12.26 -16.94
CA PHE A 456 -8.25 12.99 -16.84
C PHE A 456 -8.60 13.38 -15.40
N VAL A 457 -8.11 12.62 -14.42
CA VAL A 457 -8.49 12.79 -13.02
C VAL A 457 -7.93 14.10 -12.47
N GLY A 458 -8.78 14.86 -11.78
CA GLY A 458 -8.42 16.15 -11.20
C GLY A 458 -8.68 17.35 -12.12
N LEU A 459 -9.04 17.13 -13.38
CA LEU A 459 -9.51 18.19 -14.27
C LEU A 459 -10.86 18.74 -13.79
N SER A 460 -11.12 20.02 -14.06
CA SER A 460 -12.47 20.55 -13.90
C SER A 460 -13.41 19.91 -14.93
N LEU A 461 -14.73 19.98 -14.71
CA LEU A 461 -15.71 19.56 -15.72
C LEU A 461 -15.48 20.29 -17.06
N HIS A 462 -15.12 21.57 -17.01
CA HIS A 462 -14.83 22.37 -18.19
C HIS A 462 -13.64 21.81 -18.97
N ASP A 463 -12.53 21.52 -18.28
CA ASP A 463 -11.31 21.02 -18.91
C ASP A 463 -11.48 19.58 -19.39
N THR A 464 -12.26 18.78 -18.67
CA THR A 464 -12.65 17.42 -19.09
C THR A 464 -13.41 17.45 -20.41
N VAL A 465 -14.44 18.30 -20.50
CA VAL A 465 -15.23 18.46 -21.73
C VAL A 465 -14.37 19.03 -22.85
N LYS A 466 -13.48 19.99 -22.57
CA LYS A 466 -12.55 20.57 -23.55
C LYS A 466 -11.68 19.49 -24.16
N LYS A 467 -11.05 18.67 -23.32
CA LYS A 467 -10.15 17.60 -23.73
C LYS A 467 -10.85 16.55 -24.59
N LEU A 468 -12.08 16.16 -24.23
CA LEU A 468 -12.89 15.25 -25.06
C LEU A 468 -13.23 15.85 -26.42
N LEU A 469 -13.53 17.15 -26.48
CA LEU A 469 -13.80 17.83 -27.75
C LEU A 469 -12.55 17.89 -28.64
N GLU A 470 -11.37 18.13 -28.06
CA GLU A 470 -10.08 18.11 -28.77
C GLU A 470 -9.78 16.72 -29.36
N GLN A 471 -10.13 15.66 -28.63
CA GLN A 471 -10.03 14.26 -29.08
C GLN A 471 -11.11 13.86 -30.09
N GLY A 472 -12.11 14.72 -30.35
CA GLY A 472 -13.21 14.46 -31.29
C GLY A 472 -14.41 13.70 -30.70
N GLU A 473 -14.42 13.47 -29.39
CA GLU A 473 -15.45 12.70 -28.67
C GLU A 473 -16.70 13.54 -28.33
N ILE A 474 -17.36 14.05 -29.36
CA ILE A 474 -18.50 15.00 -29.24
C ILE A 474 -19.68 14.37 -28.46
N LYS A 475 -19.96 13.07 -28.68
CA LYS A 475 -21.08 12.39 -28.01
C LYS A 475 -20.86 12.28 -26.49
N LEU A 476 -19.64 12.00 -26.06
CA LEU A 476 -19.29 11.95 -24.64
C LEU A 476 -19.31 13.35 -24.02
N ALA A 477 -18.81 14.36 -24.73
CA ALA A 477 -18.89 15.76 -24.31
C ALA A 477 -20.35 16.24 -24.13
N ASP A 478 -21.26 15.90 -25.07
CA ASP A 478 -22.69 16.22 -24.98
C ASP A 478 -23.38 15.50 -23.80
N LYS A 479 -22.95 14.26 -23.51
CA LYS A 479 -23.43 13.49 -22.36
C LYS A 479 -23.04 14.17 -21.05
N LEU A 480 -21.75 14.51 -20.88
CA LEU A 480 -21.26 15.22 -19.69
C LEU A 480 -21.92 16.58 -19.50
N ARG A 481 -22.09 17.34 -20.58
CA ARG A 481 -22.81 18.64 -20.54
C ARG A 481 -24.21 18.46 -19.96
N SER A 482 -24.95 17.47 -20.46
CA SER A 482 -26.34 17.23 -20.04
C SER A 482 -26.42 16.71 -18.60
N GLU A 483 -25.51 15.81 -18.23
CA GLU A 483 -25.48 15.18 -16.91
C GLU A 483 -25.12 16.16 -15.79
N TYR A 484 -24.17 17.06 -16.02
CA TYR A 484 -23.74 18.09 -15.05
C TYR A 484 -24.40 19.44 -15.26
N ARG A 485 -25.42 19.51 -16.14
CA ARG A 485 -26.17 20.73 -16.44
C ARG A 485 -25.27 21.92 -16.78
N MET A 486 -24.19 21.66 -17.55
CA MET A 486 -23.30 22.72 -18.01
C MET A 486 -24.10 23.72 -18.85
N PRO A 487 -24.04 25.03 -18.58
CA PRO A 487 -24.79 26.02 -19.34
C PRO A 487 -24.48 25.95 -20.84
N ASP A 488 -25.52 25.93 -21.69
CA ASP A 488 -25.37 25.82 -23.14
C ASP A 488 -24.47 26.92 -23.71
N LYS A 489 -24.56 28.14 -23.19
CA LYS A 489 -23.69 29.26 -23.56
C LYS A 489 -22.20 28.93 -23.37
N ARG A 490 -21.84 28.28 -22.24
CA ARG A 490 -20.45 27.90 -21.93
C ARG A 490 -19.98 26.75 -22.81
N TYR A 491 -20.85 25.76 -23.03
CA TYR A 491 -20.53 24.61 -23.87
C TYR A 491 -20.32 25.01 -25.34
N TRP A 492 -21.20 25.85 -25.88
CA TRP A 492 -21.06 26.38 -27.24
C TRP A 492 -19.78 27.18 -27.42
N TRP A 493 -19.48 28.07 -26.47
CA TRP A 493 -18.24 28.84 -26.49
C TRP A 493 -17.00 27.93 -26.51
N LEU A 494 -16.99 26.88 -25.68
CA LEU A 494 -15.91 25.91 -25.64
C LEU A 494 -15.74 25.16 -26.97
N ARG A 495 -16.84 24.73 -27.60
CA ARG A 495 -16.80 24.08 -28.92
C ARG A 495 -16.24 24.98 -30.02
N ILE A 496 -16.62 26.26 -30.02
CA ILE A 496 -16.11 27.25 -30.97
C ILE A 496 -14.58 27.38 -30.81
N LEU A 497 -14.11 27.55 -29.58
CA LEU A 497 -12.67 27.66 -29.30
C LEU A 497 -11.91 26.41 -29.72
N VAL A 498 -12.39 25.22 -29.37
CA VAL A 498 -11.73 23.96 -29.74
C VAL A 498 -11.71 23.74 -31.24
N MET A 499 -12.77 24.06 -31.97
CA MET A 499 -12.79 23.95 -33.44
C MET A 499 -11.81 24.93 -34.09
N ALA A 500 -11.77 26.18 -33.60
CA ALA A 500 -10.87 27.21 -34.11
C ALA A 500 -9.40 26.89 -33.79
N ASP A 501 -9.09 26.47 -32.56
CA ASP A 501 -7.74 26.10 -32.13
C ASP A 501 -7.20 24.88 -32.90
N ASN A 502 -8.09 24.01 -33.42
CA ASN A 502 -7.75 22.87 -34.28
C ASN A 502 -7.90 23.16 -35.79
N TYR A 503 -8.11 24.41 -36.20
CA TYR A 503 -8.29 24.83 -37.59
C TYR A 503 -9.42 24.09 -38.36
N LYS A 504 -10.45 23.59 -37.66
CA LYS A 504 -11.59 22.86 -38.24
C LYS A 504 -12.71 23.82 -38.66
N TRP A 505 -12.42 24.68 -39.64
CA TRP A 505 -13.34 25.74 -40.09
C TRP A 505 -14.64 25.21 -40.72
N ASP A 506 -14.57 24.12 -41.49
CA ASP A 506 -15.77 23.49 -42.09
C ASP A 506 -16.75 22.98 -41.01
N ASP A 507 -16.21 22.43 -39.92
CA ASP A 507 -17.02 21.96 -38.80
C ASP A 507 -17.59 23.12 -38.00
N LEU A 508 -16.84 24.22 -37.87
CA LEU A 508 -17.33 25.47 -37.27
C LEU A 508 -18.50 26.05 -38.07
N GLU A 509 -18.42 26.04 -39.40
CA GLU A 509 -19.50 26.52 -40.28
C GLU A 509 -20.75 25.65 -40.13
N LYS A 510 -20.60 24.31 -40.19
CA LYS A 510 -21.70 23.37 -39.95
C LYS A 510 -22.30 23.58 -38.55
N PHE A 511 -21.47 23.79 -37.54
CA PHE A 511 -21.92 24.03 -36.18
C PHE A 511 -22.75 25.30 -36.07
N SER A 512 -22.35 26.39 -36.73
CA SER A 512 -23.09 27.67 -36.76
C SER A 512 -24.50 27.56 -37.37
N LYS A 513 -24.71 26.58 -38.25
CA LYS A 513 -25.98 26.32 -38.95
C LYS A 513 -26.87 25.31 -38.22
N SER A 514 -26.31 24.56 -37.26
CA SER A 514 -27.01 23.47 -36.59
C SER A 514 -28.21 23.94 -35.76
N LYS A 515 -28.03 24.99 -34.95
CA LYS A 515 -29.05 25.65 -34.13
C LYS A 515 -28.68 27.11 -33.91
N LYS A 516 -29.65 27.94 -33.49
CA LYS A 516 -29.38 29.33 -33.09
C LYS A 516 -28.40 29.34 -31.91
N SER A 517 -27.29 30.07 -32.04
CA SER A 517 -26.24 30.11 -31.02
C SER A 517 -26.74 30.76 -29.72
N PRO A 518 -26.65 30.09 -28.56
CA PRO A 518 -27.01 30.66 -27.26
C PRO A 518 -25.98 31.69 -26.74
N CYS A 519 -24.77 31.71 -27.31
CA CYS A 519 -23.74 32.69 -26.98
C CYS A 519 -23.66 33.85 -27.98
N GLY A 520 -24.53 33.89 -28.99
CA GLY A 520 -24.43 34.81 -30.11
C GLY A 520 -23.44 34.33 -31.17
N TYR A 521 -23.22 35.14 -32.21
CA TYR A 521 -22.30 34.82 -33.32
C TYR A 521 -20.98 35.56 -33.20
N GLU A 522 -20.88 36.51 -32.28
CA GLU A 522 -19.68 37.27 -31.95
C GLU A 522 -18.50 36.37 -31.56
N PRO A 523 -18.68 35.31 -30.74
CA PRO A 523 -17.56 34.43 -30.40
C PRO A 523 -17.04 33.62 -31.59
N PHE A 524 -17.86 33.37 -32.62
CA PHE A 524 -17.40 32.73 -33.86
C PHE A 524 -16.48 33.67 -34.63
N VAL A 525 -16.86 34.94 -34.74
CA VAL A 525 -16.05 35.98 -35.38
C VAL A 525 -14.72 36.16 -34.65
N ASP A 526 -14.76 36.34 -33.32
CA ASP A 526 -13.54 36.51 -32.51
C ASP A 526 -12.58 35.33 -32.64
N ALA A 527 -13.10 34.11 -32.69
CA ALA A 527 -12.30 32.90 -32.87
C ALA A 527 -11.64 32.85 -34.27
N CYS A 528 -12.32 33.32 -35.32
CA CYS A 528 -11.76 33.39 -36.67
C CYS A 528 -10.67 34.48 -36.77
N LEU A 529 -10.93 35.67 -36.20
CA LEU A 529 -10.00 36.79 -36.21
C LEU A 529 -8.70 36.48 -35.46
N LYS A 530 -8.78 35.71 -34.36
CA LYS A 530 -7.60 35.22 -33.62
C LYS A 530 -6.58 34.51 -34.52
N TYR A 531 -7.04 33.82 -35.57
CA TYR A 531 -6.21 33.06 -36.51
C TYR A 531 -6.11 33.70 -37.90
N GLY A 532 -6.52 34.97 -38.04
CA GLY A 532 -6.44 35.72 -39.30
C GLY A 532 -7.34 35.15 -40.42
N LYS A 533 -8.43 34.45 -40.07
CA LYS A 533 -9.37 33.87 -41.03
C LYS A 533 -10.55 34.80 -41.30
N ASN A 534 -10.27 35.93 -41.94
CA ASN A 534 -11.27 36.98 -42.22
C ASN A 534 -12.39 36.48 -43.16
N ASP A 535 -12.05 35.65 -44.16
CA ASP A 535 -13.04 35.05 -45.08
C ASP A 535 -14.07 34.18 -44.35
N GLU A 536 -13.63 33.44 -43.34
CA GLU A 536 -14.50 32.59 -42.52
C GLU A 536 -15.32 33.44 -41.54
N ALA A 537 -14.71 34.49 -40.97
CA ALA A 537 -15.39 35.45 -40.10
C ALA A 537 -16.59 36.13 -40.79
N LEU A 538 -16.45 36.46 -42.08
CA LEU A 538 -17.50 37.10 -42.90
C LEU A 538 -18.83 36.31 -42.91
N LYS A 539 -18.76 34.98 -42.86
CA LYS A 539 -19.94 34.09 -42.83
C LYS A 539 -20.78 34.26 -41.55
N TYR A 540 -20.18 34.78 -40.48
CA TYR A 540 -20.82 34.95 -39.17
C TYR A 540 -21.19 36.40 -38.86
N LEU A 541 -20.50 37.37 -39.45
CA LEU A 541 -20.72 38.80 -39.22
C LEU A 541 -22.16 39.26 -39.50
N SER A 542 -22.80 38.73 -40.56
CA SER A 542 -24.21 39.02 -40.87
C SER A 542 -25.19 38.57 -39.77
N LYS A 543 -24.80 37.58 -38.96
CA LYS A 543 -25.62 36.99 -37.89
C LYS A 543 -25.36 37.61 -36.51
N CYS A 544 -24.36 38.48 -36.38
CA CYS A 544 -24.11 39.24 -35.15
C CYS A 544 -25.31 40.17 -34.84
N ARG A 545 -25.45 40.56 -33.57
CA ARG A 545 -26.52 41.48 -33.16
C ARG A 545 -26.31 42.86 -33.79
N ASP A 546 -27.41 43.51 -34.20
CA ASP A 546 -27.35 44.75 -34.98
C ASP A 546 -26.65 45.91 -34.26
N ASP A 547 -26.74 45.97 -32.91
CA ASP A 547 -26.12 46.99 -32.04
C ASP A 547 -24.58 46.97 -32.04
N ILE A 548 -23.99 45.83 -32.40
CA ILE A 548 -22.53 45.64 -32.40
C ILE A 548 -21.98 45.19 -33.75
N LYS A 549 -22.87 44.90 -34.71
CA LYS A 549 -22.54 44.39 -36.04
C LYS A 549 -21.51 45.26 -36.75
N VAL A 550 -21.73 46.58 -36.83
CA VAL A 550 -20.79 47.52 -37.48
C VAL A 550 -19.40 47.48 -36.81
N LYS A 551 -19.35 47.42 -35.47
CA LYS A 551 -18.07 47.34 -34.72
C LYS A 551 -17.31 46.07 -35.05
N TYR A 552 -17.99 44.95 -35.24
CA TYR A 552 -17.37 43.67 -35.60
C TYR A 552 -16.91 43.62 -37.06
N TYR A 553 -17.64 44.24 -38.00
CA TYR A 553 -17.15 44.39 -39.39
C TYR A 553 -15.87 45.23 -39.45
N VAL A 554 -15.83 46.36 -38.72
CA VAL A 554 -14.61 47.17 -38.58
C VAL A 554 -13.47 46.39 -37.93
N LYS A 555 -13.77 45.60 -36.88
CA LYS A 555 -12.78 44.75 -36.19
C LYS A 555 -12.20 43.66 -37.12
N ALA A 556 -12.98 43.22 -38.10
CA ALA A 556 -12.58 42.23 -39.10
C ALA A 556 -11.97 42.87 -40.38
N GLU A 557 -11.75 44.19 -40.38
CA GLU A 557 -11.17 44.97 -41.49
C GLU A 557 -12.02 45.03 -42.78
N PHE A 558 -13.31 44.70 -42.69
CA PHE A 558 -14.30 44.82 -43.78
C PHE A 558 -14.99 46.19 -43.74
N TYR A 559 -14.26 47.24 -44.09
CA TYR A 559 -14.72 48.64 -43.95
C TYR A 559 -15.84 49.03 -44.92
N GLU A 560 -15.85 48.48 -46.14
CA GLU A 560 -16.89 48.76 -47.14
C GLU A 560 -18.23 48.16 -46.71
N GLU A 561 -18.20 46.90 -46.27
CA GLU A 561 -19.36 46.20 -45.73
C GLU A 561 -19.83 46.82 -44.42
N ALA A 562 -18.90 47.29 -43.56
CA ALA A 562 -19.24 48.03 -42.35
C ALA A 562 -20.01 49.34 -42.66
N ALA A 563 -19.57 50.09 -43.67
CA ALA A 563 -20.23 51.33 -44.11
C ALA A 563 -21.61 51.05 -44.70
N GLN A 564 -21.73 49.99 -45.51
CA GLN A 564 -23.01 49.57 -46.08
C GLN A 564 -24.03 49.20 -44.99
N VAL A 565 -23.62 48.42 -43.99
CA VAL A 565 -24.49 48.04 -42.86
C VAL A 565 -24.88 49.27 -42.03
N ALA A 566 -23.94 50.19 -41.77
CA ALA A 566 -24.24 51.42 -41.01
C ALA A 566 -25.21 52.35 -41.76
N PHE A 567 -25.09 52.43 -43.09
CA PHE A 567 -26.01 53.17 -43.96
C PHE A 567 -27.42 52.53 -43.96
N GLU A 568 -27.51 51.20 -44.09
CA GLU A 568 -28.79 50.46 -44.03
C GLU A 568 -29.48 50.60 -42.66
N GLN A 569 -28.70 50.65 -41.58
CA GLN A 569 -29.20 50.88 -40.21
C GLN A 569 -29.57 52.34 -39.92
N LYS A 570 -29.28 53.28 -40.83
CA LYS A 570 -29.44 54.74 -40.65
C LYS A 570 -28.72 55.27 -39.41
N ASP A 571 -27.57 54.70 -39.08
CA ASP A 571 -26.76 55.09 -37.91
C ASP A 571 -25.59 55.98 -38.35
N GLU A 572 -25.82 57.31 -38.30
CA GLU A 572 -24.81 58.32 -38.63
C GLU A 572 -23.57 58.23 -37.74
N SER A 573 -23.74 57.83 -36.48
CA SER A 573 -22.63 57.69 -35.53
C SER A 573 -21.73 56.51 -35.88
N ALA A 574 -22.34 55.40 -36.34
CA ALA A 574 -21.62 54.23 -36.81
C ALA A 574 -20.89 54.48 -38.14
N LEU A 575 -21.48 55.27 -39.06
CA LEU A 575 -20.80 55.71 -40.29
C LEU A 575 -19.54 56.53 -40.00
N LEU A 576 -19.63 57.49 -39.08
CA LEU A 576 -18.48 58.28 -38.64
C LEU A 576 -17.41 57.40 -37.96
N PHE A 577 -17.84 56.40 -37.19
CA PHE A 577 -16.94 55.42 -36.58
C PHE A 577 -16.17 54.60 -37.62
N VAL A 578 -16.83 54.13 -38.69
CA VAL A 578 -16.19 53.42 -39.81
C VAL A 578 -15.19 54.34 -40.52
N GLN A 579 -15.59 55.58 -40.84
CA GLN A 579 -14.73 56.56 -41.51
C GLN A 579 -13.44 56.82 -40.72
N ASN A 580 -13.54 56.99 -39.40
CA ASN A 580 -12.38 57.24 -38.53
C ASN A 580 -11.45 56.04 -38.36
N LYS A 581 -11.90 54.83 -38.70
CA LYS A 581 -11.14 53.58 -38.55
C LYS A 581 -10.64 53.01 -39.87
N CYS A 582 -11.15 53.49 -41.00
CA CYS A 582 -10.72 53.10 -42.32
C CYS A 582 -9.30 53.63 -42.60
N PRO A 583 -8.32 52.79 -42.97
CA PRO A 583 -7.01 53.25 -43.42
C PRO A 583 -7.19 53.97 -44.77
N SER A 584 -6.93 55.27 -44.80
CA SER A 584 -7.07 56.11 -45.99
C SER A 584 -6.29 55.54 -47.17
N CYS A 585 -6.97 55.14 -48.25
CA CYS A 585 -6.35 55.00 -49.55
C CYS A 585 -5.79 56.37 -49.98
N ASN A 586 -4.47 56.49 -49.99
CA ASN A 586 -3.76 57.43 -50.84
C ASN A 586 -4.21 57.20 -52.30
N LEU A 587 -5.17 58.01 -52.77
CA LEU A 587 -5.37 58.24 -54.19
C LEU A 587 -5.24 59.75 -54.42
N ASN A 588 -4.07 60.08 -54.95
CA ASN A 588 -3.65 61.39 -55.40
C ASN A 588 -4.75 62.07 -56.22
N SER A 589 -5.09 63.29 -55.81
CA SER A 589 -5.48 64.35 -56.73
C SER A 589 -4.32 64.59 -57.71
N SER A 590 -4.41 63.98 -58.89
CA SER A 590 -3.64 64.33 -60.07
C SER A 590 -4.62 64.66 -61.19
N LEU A 591 -4.77 65.97 -61.42
CA LEU A 591 -5.53 66.67 -62.47
C LEU A 591 -7.07 66.63 -62.39
#